data_AF-A0A1A9HKM6-F1
#
_entry.id   AF-A0A1A9HKM6-F1
#
_cell.length_a   1.000
_cell.length_b   1.000
_cell.length_c   1.000
_cell.angle_alpha   90.00
_cell.angle_beta   90.00
_cell.angle_gamma   90.00
#
_symmetry.space_group_name_H-M   'P 1'
#
loop_
_entity.id
_entity.type
_entity.pdbx_description
1 polymer ?
#
loop_
_entity_poly.entity_id
_entity_poly.type
_entity_poly.pdbx_seq_one_letter_code
_entity_poly.pdbx_strand_id
1 'polypeptide(L)'
;MPPNIKVYRVHRLLAALYGLLGLAISGAIAFGSGKDSVLAALPVLLVFGLICAMHGFTARAARKGTSGGRTASRVIAILMLLGFPIGTLIGAYLLFNSRDWPKPGEPLSREATLDF
;
A
#
# COMPACT_ATOMS: atom_id res chain seq x y z
N MET A 1 0.04 -30.24 5.38
CA MET A 1 -0.37 -29.35 4.27
C MET A 1 0.85 -28.97 3.44
N PRO A 2 0.83 -29.13 2.10
CA PRO A 2 1.95 -28.75 1.23
C PRO A 2 2.31 -27.25 1.33
N PRO A 3 3.60 -26.87 1.27
CA PRO A 3 4.03 -25.48 1.43
C PRO A 3 3.39 -24.50 0.43
N ASN A 4 3.22 -24.93 -0.82
CA ASN A 4 2.60 -24.13 -1.88
C ASN A 4 1.12 -23.81 -1.59
N ILE A 5 0.42 -24.66 -0.83
CA ILE A 5 -0.96 -24.42 -0.40
C ILE A 5 -1.02 -23.39 0.74
N LYS A 6 -0.03 -23.35 1.63
CA LYS A 6 0.09 -22.29 2.64
C LYS A 6 0.30 -20.93 1.97
N VAL A 7 1.23 -20.85 1.02
CA VAL A 7 1.52 -19.63 0.23
C VAL A 7 0.30 -19.18 -0.59
N TYR A 8 -0.42 -20.12 -1.22
CA TYR A 8 -1.68 -19.84 -1.90
C TYR A 8 -2.68 -19.14 -0.97
N ARG A 9 -2.89 -19.65 0.25
CA ARG A 9 -3.83 -19.06 1.22
C ARG A 9 -3.42 -17.64 1.61
N VAL A 10 -2.13 -17.40 1.83
CA VAL A 10 -1.60 -16.07 2.15
C VAL A 10 -1.86 -15.10 1.01
N HIS A 11 -1.48 -15.44 -0.23
CA HIS A 11 -1.75 -14.56 -1.37
C HIS A 11 -3.25 -14.35 -1.61
N ARG A 12 -4.08 -15.38 -1.38
CA ARG A 12 -5.54 -15.23 -1.50
C ARG A 12 -6.11 -14.28 -0.44
N LEU A 13 -5.62 -14.37 0.79
CA LEU A 13 -5.99 -13.47 1.88
C LEU A 13 -5.53 -12.04 1.59
N LEU A 14 -4.29 -11.85 1.12
CA LEU A 14 -3.78 -10.54 0.74
C LEU A 14 -4.56 -9.93 -0.42
N ALA A 15 -4.89 -10.72 -1.46
CA ALA A 15 -5.73 -10.26 -2.56
C ALA A 15 -7.11 -9.79 -2.05
N ALA A 16 -7.73 -10.56 -1.14
CA ALA A 16 -9.00 -10.18 -0.53
C ALA A 16 -8.87 -8.89 0.30
N LEU A 17 -7.84 -8.79 1.16
CA LEU A 17 -7.58 -7.63 1.99
C LEU A 17 -7.38 -6.36 1.16
N TYR A 18 -6.46 -6.38 0.18
CA TYR A 18 -6.19 -5.23 -0.67
C TYR A 18 -7.38 -4.90 -1.57
N GLY A 19 -8.13 -5.90 -2.06
CA GLY A 19 -9.36 -5.68 -2.81
C GLY A 19 -10.42 -4.96 -1.98
N LEU A 20 -10.68 -5.44 -0.75
CA LEU A 20 -11.64 -4.82 0.16
C LEU A 20 -11.21 -3.42 0.58
N LEU A 21 -9.94 -3.22 0.90
CA LEU A 21 -9.40 -1.92 1.28
C LEU A 21 -9.50 -0.92 0.12
N GLY A 22 -9.12 -1.34 -1.09
CA GLY A 22 -9.26 -0.52 -2.29
C GLY A 22 -10.71 -0.11 -2.55
N LEU A 23 -11.66 -1.04 -2.44
CA LEU A 23 -13.08 -0.75 -2.57
C LEU A 23 -13.60 0.19 -1.49
N ALA A 24 -13.21 -0.02 -0.23
CA ALA A 24 -13.64 0.83 0.89
C ALA A 24 -13.15 2.27 0.73
N ILE A 25 -11.87 2.47 0.41
CA ILE A 25 -11.28 3.80 0.19
C ILE A 25 -11.92 4.46 -1.04
N SER A 26 -12.05 3.73 -2.14
CA SER A 26 -12.64 4.25 -3.37
C SER A 26 -14.10 4.64 -3.17
N GLY A 27 -14.86 3.85 -2.40
CA GLY A 27 -16.22 4.19 -2.00
C GLY A 27 -16.26 5.45 -1.13
N ALA A 28 -15.38 5.56 -0.14
CA ALA A 28 -15.29 6.76 0.70
C ALA A 28 -15.01 8.02 -0.14
N ILE A 29 -14.13 7.93 -1.14
CA ILE A 29 -13.84 9.05 -2.04
C ILE A 29 -15.06 9.37 -2.92
N ALA A 30 -15.62 8.36 -3.57
CA ALA A 30 -16.73 8.49 -4.52
C ALA A 30 -18.02 9.02 -3.87
N PHE A 31 -18.30 8.64 -2.61
CA PHE A 31 -19.50 9.07 -1.90
C PHE A 31 -19.28 10.26 -0.95
N GLY A 32 -18.03 10.56 -0.59
CA GLY A 32 -17.67 11.66 0.31
C GLY A 32 -17.32 12.98 -0.39
N SER A 33 -16.95 12.94 -1.68
CA SER A 33 -16.59 14.12 -2.47
C SER A 33 -17.74 14.47 -3.42
N GLY A 34 -17.90 15.76 -3.79
CA GLY A 34 -18.98 16.22 -4.68
C GLY A 34 -18.92 15.68 -6.11
N LYS A 35 -19.48 16.41 -7.09
CA LYS A 35 -19.82 15.91 -8.44
C LYS A 35 -18.69 15.31 -9.30
N ASP A 36 -17.41 15.43 -8.91
CA ASP A 36 -16.23 14.86 -9.60
C ASP A 36 -15.56 13.67 -8.87
N SER A 37 -16.23 13.10 -7.87
CA SER A 37 -15.68 12.13 -6.91
C SER A 37 -15.30 10.76 -7.49
N VAL A 38 -15.94 10.32 -8.57
CA VAL A 38 -15.68 9.00 -9.17
C VAL A 38 -14.33 8.96 -9.90
N LEU A 39 -13.98 10.03 -10.61
CA LEU A 39 -12.67 10.17 -11.26
C LEU A 39 -11.55 10.25 -10.22
N ALA A 40 -11.80 10.91 -9.08
CA ALA A 40 -10.85 10.98 -7.97
C ALA A 40 -10.56 9.61 -7.33
N ALA A 41 -11.48 8.64 -7.43
CA ALA A 41 -11.27 7.28 -6.94
C ALA A 41 -10.45 6.39 -7.90
N LEU A 42 -10.29 6.79 -9.16
CA LEU A 42 -9.64 5.97 -10.19
C LEU A 42 -8.17 5.61 -9.86
N PRO A 43 -7.32 6.53 -9.37
CA PRO A 43 -5.94 6.19 -9.01
C PRO A 43 -5.88 5.13 -7.90
N VAL A 44 -6.78 5.22 -6.91
CA VAL A 44 -6.87 4.25 -5.81
C VAL A 44 -7.27 2.87 -6.35
N LEU A 45 -8.30 2.82 -7.20
CA LEU A 45 -8.74 1.57 -7.83
C LEU A 45 -7.63 0.94 -8.69
N LEU A 46 -6.86 1.74 -9.42
CA LEU A 46 -5.75 1.24 -10.24
C LEU A 46 -4.65 0.63 -9.38
N VAL A 47 -4.20 1.32 -8.32
CA VAL A 47 -3.14 0.83 -7.44
C VAL A 47 -3.57 -0.43 -6.68
N PHE A 48 -4.70 -0.37 -5.98
CA PHE A 48 -5.20 -1.52 -5.22
C PHE A 48 -5.65 -2.67 -6.12
N GLY A 49 -6.22 -2.36 -7.29
CA GLY A 49 -6.58 -3.33 -8.32
C GLY A 49 -5.36 -4.08 -8.84
N LEU A 50 -4.26 -3.37 -9.14
CA LEU A 50 -3.00 -3.99 -9.55
C LEU A 50 -2.44 -4.92 -8.47
N ILE A 51 -2.38 -4.45 -7.21
CA ILE A 51 -1.88 -5.25 -6.08
C ILE A 51 -2.76 -6.50 -5.88
N CYS A 52 -4.08 -6.34 -5.92
CA CYS A 52 -5.03 -7.44 -5.82
C CYS A 52 -4.84 -8.46 -6.97
N ALA A 53 -4.68 -7.99 -8.20
CA ALA A 53 -4.44 -8.83 -9.37
C ALA A 53 -3.11 -9.59 -9.26
N MET A 54 -2.03 -8.93 -8.85
CA MET A 54 -0.72 -9.56 -8.64
C MET A 54 -0.79 -10.70 -7.62
N HIS A 55 -1.44 -10.46 -6.47
CA HIS A 55 -1.64 -11.49 -5.46
C HIS A 55 -2.59 -12.60 -5.93
N GLY A 56 -3.66 -12.27 -6.65
CA GLY A 56 -4.60 -13.24 -7.22
C GLY A 56 -3.93 -14.18 -8.24
N PHE A 57 -3.13 -13.61 -9.15
CA PHE A 57 -2.34 -14.37 -10.12
C PHE A 57 -1.34 -15.29 -9.41
N THR A 58 -0.59 -14.75 -8.45
CA THR A 58 0.42 -15.51 -7.71
C THR A 58 -0.20 -16.60 -6.84
N ALA A 59 -1.37 -16.36 -6.25
CA ALA A 59 -2.16 -17.38 -5.56
C ALA A 59 -2.50 -18.55 -6.49
N ARG A 60 -3.01 -18.26 -7.69
CA ARG A 60 -3.36 -19.30 -8.68
C ARG A 60 -2.13 -20.10 -9.12
N ALA A 61 -0.99 -19.44 -9.32
CA ALA A 61 0.27 -20.09 -9.66
C ALA A 61 0.81 -20.96 -8.51
N ALA A 62 0.74 -20.49 -7.26
CA ALA A 62 1.13 -21.24 -6.07
C ALA A 62 0.25 -22.47 -5.84
N ARG A 63 -1.08 -22.36 -6.06
CA ARG A 63 -2.00 -23.51 -6.00
C ARG A 63 -1.63 -24.60 -7.00
N LYS A 64 -1.20 -24.21 -8.21
CA LYS A 64 -0.71 -25.13 -9.26
C LYS A 64 0.70 -25.67 -9.01
N GLY A 65 1.43 -25.12 -8.03
CA GLY A 65 2.79 -25.56 -7.70
C GLY A 65 3.85 -25.23 -8.75
N THR A 66 3.64 -24.19 -9.57
CA THR A 66 4.57 -23.86 -10.67
C THR A 66 5.86 -23.20 -10.17
N SER A 67 6.96 -23.41 -10.90
CA SER A 67 8.24 -22.71 -10.65
C SER A 67 8.07 -21.18 -10.74
N GLY A 68 7.28 -20.70 -11.71
CA GLY A 68 6.92 -19.29 -11.84
C GLY A 68 6.18 -18.74 -10.61
N GLY A 69 5.24 -19.50 -10.03
CA GLY A 69 4.54 -19.11 -8.81
C GLY A 69 5.47 -18.98 -7.60
N ARG A 70 6.46 -19.88 -7.50
CA ARG A 70 7.51 -19.81 -6.47
C ARG A 70 8.39 -18.56 -6.64
N THR A 71 8.83 -18.26 -7.86
CA THR A 71 9.64 -17.05 -8.14
C THR A 71 8.86 -15.77 -7.86
N ALA A 72 7.62 -15.66 -8.37
CA ALA A 72 6.76 -14.52 -8.12
C ALA A 72 6.50 -14.28 -6.63
N SER A 73 6.26 -15.36 -5.85
CA SER A 73 6.07 -15.26 -4.40
C SER A 73 7.29 -14.67 -3.69
N ARG A 74 8.51 -15.05 -4.10
CA ARG A 74 9.76 -14.52 -3.53
C ARG A 74 9.97 -13.06 -3.88
N VAL A 75 9.74 -12.68 -5.13
CA VAL A 75 9.85 -11.28 -5.58
C VAL A 75 8.88 -10.41 -4.79
N ILE A 76 7.61 -10.80 -4.70
CA ILE A 76 6.60 -10.09 -3.91
C ILE A 76 7.02 -10.00 -2.43
N ALA A 77 7.50 -11.09 -1.84
CA ALA A 77 7.94 -11.09 -0.45
C ALA A 77 9.11 -10.11 -0.21
N ILE A 78 10.10 -10.06 -1.11
CA ILE A 78 11.21 -9.10 -1.03
C ILE A 78 10.70 -7.67 -1.14
N LEU A 79 9.81 -7.37 -2.11
CA LEU A 79 9.24 -6.03 -2.27
C LEU A 79 8.46 -5.59 -1.03
N MET A 80 7.66 -6.48 -0.44
CA MET A 80 6.94 -6.21 0.82
C MET A 80 7.92 -5.97 1.99
N LEU A 81 9.00 -6.76 2.07
CA LEU A 81 10.06 -6.59 3.06
C LEU A 81 10.87 -5.32 2.86
N LEU A 82 10.94 -4.73 1.67
CA LEU A 82 11.56 -3.42 1.48
C LEU A 82 10.62 -2.28 1.87
N GLY A 83 9.31 -2.45 1.63
CA GLY A 83 8.29 -1.47 2.03
C GLY A 83 8.25 -1.23 3.54
N PHE A 84 8.38 -2.28 4.36
CA PHE A 84 8.34 -2.15 5.82
C PHE A 84 9.50 -1.31 6.40
N PRO A 85 10.79 -1.61 6.17
CA PRO A 85 11.91 -0.82 6.66
C PRO A 85 11.90 0.61 6.15
N ILE A 86 11.64 0.82 4.85
CA ILE A 86 11.59 2.17 4.26
C ILE A 86 10.46 2.98 4.91
N GLY A 87 9.27 2.39 5.03
CA GLY A 87 8.13 3.01 5.70
C GLY A 87 8.41 3.32 7.17
N THR A 88 9.08 2.41 7.89
CA THR A 88 9.47 2.63 9.29
C THR A 88 10.46 3.78 9.43
N LEU A 89 11.48 3.86 8.57
CA LEU A 89 12.46 4.94 8.59
C LEU A 89 11.81 6.30 8.30
N ILE A 90 10.95 6.37 7.27
CA ILE A 90 10.20 7.59 6.95
C ILE A 90 9.28 7.98 8.10
N GLY A 91 8.54 7.03 8.68
CA GLY A 91 7.65 7.29 9.81
C GLY A 91 8.41 7.79 11.04
N ALA A 92 9.56 7.20 11.36
CA ALA A 92 10.42 7.67 12.43
C ALA A 92 10.90 9.10 12.15
N TYR A 93 11.44 9.36 10.95
CA TYR A 93 11.88 10.70 10.55
C TYR A 93 10.77 11.74 10.70
N LEU A 94 9.56 11.44 10.22
CA LEU A 94 8.40 12.34 10.35
C LEU A 94 8.05 12.60 11.82
N LEU A 95 8.02 11.56 12.67
CA LEU A 95 7.74 11.70 14.10
C LEU A 95 8.82 12.44 14.88
N PHE A 96 10.08 12.40 14.42
CA PHE A 96 11.16 13.17 15.04
C PHE A 96 11.06 14.65 14.66
N ASN A 97 10.77 14.96 13.41
CA ASN A 97 10.76 16.34 12.91
C ASN A 97 9.43 17.07 13.14
N SER A 98 8.34 16.36 13.44
CA SER A 98 7.05 16.99 13.77
C SER A 98 6.90 17.42 15.23
N ARG A 99 7.91 17.17 16.09
CA ARG A 99 7.82 17.43 17.54
C ARG A 99 7.71 18.91 17.88
N ASP A 100 8.42 19.75 17.13
CA ASP A 100 8.53 21.19 17.39
C ASP A 100 7.84 21.99 16.28
N TRP A 101 6.81 21.41 15.65
CA TRP A 101 6.06 22.12 14.62
C TRP A 101 5.36 23.35 15.22
N PRO A 102 5.50 24.55 14.62
CA PRO A 102 4.82 25.74 15.08
C PRO A 102 3.32 25.50 15.17
N LYS A 103 2.69 26.03 16.23
CA LYS A 103 1.23 25.87 16.37
C LYS A 103 0.53 26.63 15.24
N PRO A 104 -0.66 26.18 14.82
CA PRO A 104 -1.45 26.92 13.84
C PRO A 104 -1.63 28.39 14.30
N GLY A 105 -1.08 29.33 13.53
CA GLY A 105 -1.12 30.78 13.82
C GLY A 105 0.15 31.37 14.44
N GLU A 106 1.15 30.56 14.82
CA GLU A 106 2.47 31.07 15.19
C GLU A 106 3.30 31.41 13.93
N PRO A 107 3.99 32.56 13.89
CA PRO A 107 4.84 32.90 12.77
C PRO A 107 6.02 31.92 12.69
N LEU A 108 6.28 31.39 11.50
CA LEU A 108 7.50 30.61 11.24
C LEU A 108 8.70 31.51 11.57
N SER A 109 9.67 31.00 12.34
CA SER A 109 10.89 31.73 12.63
C SER A 109 11.59 32.09 11.30
N ARG A 110 12.05 33.34 11.18
CA ARG A 110 12.59 33.94 9.94
C ARG A 110 13.77 33.19 9.31
N GLU A 111 14.36 32.23 10.00
CA GLU A 111 15.51 31.45 9.49
C GLU A 111 15.08 30.30 8.55
N ALA A 112 13.80 29.92 8.52
CA ALA A 112 13.32 28.82 7.66
C ALA A 112 13.17 29.17 6.17
N THR A 113 13.40 30.43 5.77
CA THR A 113 13.19 30.90 4.38
C THR A 113 14.47 30.99 3.54
N LEU A 114 15.63 30.58 4.06
CA LEU A 114 16.92 30.79 3.39
C LEU A 114 17.66 29.50 2.95
N ASP A 115 17.13 28.32 3.25
CA ASP A 115 17.78 27.04 2.91
C ASP A 115 17.05 26.26 1.79
N PHE A 116 16.81 26.92 0.64
CA PHE A 116 16.51 26.26 -0.64
C PHE A 116 17.19 26.98 -1.81
#